data_AF-A0A7C4MPU1-F1
#
_entry.id   AF-A0A7C4MPU1-F1
#
_cell.length_a   1.000
_cell.length_b   1.000
_cell.length_c   1.000
_cell.angle_alpha   90.00
_cell.angle_beta   90.00
_cell.angle_gamma   90.00
#
_symmetry.space_group_name_H-M   'P 1'
#
loop_
_entity.id
_entity.type
_entity.pdbx_description
1 polymer ?
#
loop_
_entity_poly.entity_id
_entity_poly.type
_entity_poly.pdbx_seq_one_letter_code
_entity_poly.pdbx_strand_id
1 'polypeptide(L)'
;LVMGTHCTGMKIAAYPEKVDFCKGCELIKSIATEARDEYLSEQIVPTKKDTKIILAIDDNPEAIDIICKYLGDDYTVVGLLGGDDAVEKAKQIKPMAITLDIMMPRKDGWEVLRELKNDPETQDIPVIVLSIVDDQRMGFSLGAAEYIVKPVEKELLLKKLKTLEKAEKFKRILIVDNEPTTVRMMGRVLEEAEYQVTTAYNSQDAVKSIENFKPDLIVLNLTVPEIGFDVIEYLKVARGMKDIPLIVLTQKELSDAEREQLNGRIRGILNKVILSKQDLLKELKNTVQKMSRS
;
A
#
# COMPACT_ATOMS: atom_id res chain seq x y z
N LEU A 1 24.62 -23.62 -20.77
CA LEU A 1 25.39 -24.88 -20.95
C LEU A 1 24.52 -26.04 -20.48
N VAL A 2 24.20 -26.99 -21.36
CA VAL A 2 23.47 -28.21 -20.96
C VAL A 2 24.39 -29.02 -20.05
N MET A 3 24.03 -29.21 -18.78
CA MET A 3 24.83 -30.01 -17.87
C MET A 3 24.94 -31.45 -18.39
N GLY A 4 26.17 -31.95 -18.56
CA GLY A 4 26.46 -33.35 -18.92
C GLY A 4 27.09 -33.58 -20.30
N THR A 5 27.35 -32.56 -21.12
CA THR A 5 27.86 -32.75 -22.50
C THR A 5 29.38 -32.55 -22.66
N HIS A 6 30.12 -32.30 -21.58
CA HIS A 6 31.54 -31.91 -21.65
C HIS A 6 32.55 -33.06 -21.54
N CYS A 7 32.10 -34.30 -21.29
CA CYS A 7 33.00 -35.45 -21.17
C CYS A 7 32.85 -36.35 -22.39
N THR A 8 33.84 -36.31 -23.28
CA THR A 8 34.01 -37.30 -24.36
C THR A 8 34.04 -38.72 -23.77
N GLY A 9 33.02 -39.53 -24.08
CA GLY A 9 32.96 -40.95 -23.71
C GLY A 9 31.75 -41.39 -22.88
N MET A 10 30.86 -40.49 -22.47
CA MET A 10 29.71 -40.85 -21.62
C MET A 10 28.42 -40.98 -22.44
N LYS A 11 27.78 -42.16 -22.40
CA LYS A 11 26.50 -42.40 -23.10
C LYS A 11 25.39 -41.59 -22.44
N ILE A 12 24.58 -40.91 -23.25
CA ILE A 12 23.36 -40.21 -22.81
C ILE A 12 22.34 -41.28 -22.41
N ALA A 13 21.98 -41.34 -21.13
CA ALA A 13 20.94 -42.24 -20.65
C ALA A 13 19.55 -41.71 -21.06
N ALA A 14 18.68 -42.59 -21.55
CA ALA A 14 17.26 -42.30 -21.70
C ALA A 14 16.59 -42.42 -20.32
N TYR A 15 15.68 -41.49 -20.02
CA TYR A 15 14.89 -41.45 -18.80
C TYR A 15 14.27 -42.84 -18.48
N PRO A 16 14.33 -43.37 -17.23
CA PRO A 16 14.51 -42.67 -15.95
C PRO A 16 15.79 -43.05 -15.16
N GLU A 17 16.86 -43.53 -15.80
CA GLU A 17 18.06 -43.98 -15.04
C GLU A 17 18.91 -42.82 -14.52
N LYS A 18 19.25 -42.86 -13.22
CA LYS A 18 20.11 -41.88 -12.54
C LYS A 18 21.53 -41.96 -13.10
N VAL A 19 22.02 -40.84 -13.62
CA VAL A 19 23.41 -40.72 -14.09
C VAL A 19 24.31 -40.34 -12.92
N ASP A 20 25.37 -41.12 -12.67
CA ASP A 20 26.42 -40.74 -11.73
C ASP A 20 27.12 -39.46 -12.23
N PHE A 21 27.12 -38.41 -11.41
CA PHE A 21 27.68 -37.11 -11.79
C PHE A 21 29.21 -37.17 -11.81
N CYS A 22 29.81 -36.58 -12.85
CA CYS A 22 31.26 -36.37 -12.92
C CYS A 22 31.72 -35.44 -11.78
N LYS A 23 32.86 -35.73 -11.14
CA LYS A 23 33.47 -34.87 -10.11
C LYS A 23 33.64 -33.40 -10.54
N GLY A 24 33.81 -33.12 -11.83
CA GLY A 24 33.84 -31.75 -12.36
C GLY A 24 32.49 -31.04 -12.32
N CYS A 25 31.37 -31.76 -12.48
CA CYS A 25 30.03 -31.20 -12.34
C CYS A 25 29.65 -30.95 -10.87
N GLU A 26 30.14 -31.76 -9.93
CA GLU A 26 30.00 -31.49 -8.49
C GLU A 26 30.80 -30.25 -8.06
N LEU A 27 31.98 -30.05 -8.65
CA LEU A 27 32.78 -28.85 -8.42
C LEU A 27 32.09 -27.59 -9.01
N ILE A 28 31.50 -27.67 -10.21
CA ILE A 28 30.72 -26.56 -10.77
C ILE A 28 29.45 -26.31 -9.94
N LYS A 29 28.80 -27.35 -9.41
CA LYS A 29 27.65 -27.20 -8.54
C LYS A 29 28.03 -26.52 -7.22
N SER A 30 29.14 -26.93 -6.59
CA SER A 30 29.63 -26.29 -5.36
C SER A 30 30.07 -24.86 -5.61
N ILE A 31 30.83 -24.57 -6.67
CA ILE A 31 31.19 -23.18 -7.03
C ILE A 31 29.96 -22.35 -7.36
N ALA A 32 28.96 -22.90 -8.07
CA ALA A 32 27.72 -22.17 -8.37
C ALA A 32 26.78 -22.03 -7.16
N THR A 33 26.94 -22.85 -6.12
CA THR A 33 26.17 -22.76 -4.87
C THR A 33 26.86 -21.82 -3.88
N GLU A 34 28.20 -21.89 -3.76
CA GLU A 34 29.03 -20.97 -3.00
C GLU A 34 28.96 -19.54 -3.57
N ALA A 35 29.02 -19.37 -4.90
CA ALA A 35 28.79 -18.08 -5.55
C ALA A 35 27.34 -17.58 -5.43
N ARG A 36 26.38 -18.46 -5.10
CA ARG A 36 24.99 -18.08 -4.83
C ARG A 36 24.85 -17.55 -3.41
N ASP A 37 25.45 -18.22 -2.43
CA ASP A 37 25.40 -17.82 -1.02
C ASP A 37 26.23 -16.54 -0.75
N GLU A 38 27.30 -16.31 -1.50
CA GLU A 38 28.11 -15.08 -1.43
C GLU A 38 27.43 -13.89 -2.15
N TYR A 39 26.55 -14.13 -3.13
CA TYR A 39 25.71 -13.08 -3.76
C TYR A 39 24.41 -12.77 -3.00
N LEU A 40 23.94 -13.69 -2.16
CA LEU A 40 22.65 -13.59 -1.46
C LEU A 40 22.69 -12.84 -0.12
N SER A 41 23.88 -12.55 0.41
CA SER A 41 24.02 -12.06 1.80
C SER A 41 24.14 -10.54 1.97
N GLU A 42 24.48 -9.74 0.95
CA GLU A 42 24.74 -8.30 1.17
C GLU A 42 24.37 -7.36 0.00
N GLN A 43 23.08 -7.27 -0.37
CA GLN A 43 22.58 -6.08 -1.07
C GLN A 43 21.43 -5.41 -0.31
N ILE A 44 21.68 -5.11 0.97
CA ILE A 44 21.08 -3.93 1.58
C ILE A 44 21.97 -2.77 1.15
N VAL A 45 21.60 -2.03 0.10
CA VAL A 45 22.25 -0.74 -0.19
C VAL A 45 21.59 0.29 0.72
N PRO A 46 22.17 0.65 1.88
CA PRO A 46 21.51 1.52 2.84
C PRO A 46 21.84 2.96 2.44
N THR A 47 21.08 3.52 1.50
CA THR A 47 21.15 4.94 1.17
C THR A 47 20.26 5.73 2.14
N LYS A 48 20.88 6.23 3.22
CA LYS A 48 20.30 7.13 4.25
C LYS A 48 19.22 6.56 5.16
N LYS A 49 19.19 7.11 6.39
CA LYS A 49 18.44 6.62 7.57
C LYS A 49 16.92 6.89 7.56
N ASP A 50 16.36 7.39 6.46
CA ASP A 50 14.96 7.86 6.35
C ASP A 50 14.29 7.53 5.00
N THR A 51 14.94 6.76 4.13
CA THR A 51 14.38 6.37 2.84
C THR A 51 13.36 5.24 3.02
N LYS A 52 12.27 5.32 2.26
CA LYS A 52 11.22 4.32 2.32
C LYS A 52 11.65 3.07 1.56
N ILE A 53 11.29 1.90 2.10
CA ILE A 53 11.73 0.60 1.58
C ILE A 53 10.75 0.09 0.52
N ILE A 54 11.26 -0.33 -0.64
CA ILE A 54 10.54 -1.06 -1.68
C ILE A 54 11.06 -2.50 -1.70
N LEU A 55 10.16 -3.47 -1.61
CA LEU A 55 10.51 -4.88 -1.80
C LEU A 55 10.28 -5.25 -3.27
N ALA A 56 11.34 -5.60 -3.99
CA ALA A 56 11.27 -6.02 -5.39
C ALA A 56 11.39 -7.54 -5.49
N ILE A 57 10.34 -8.21 -6.00
CA ILE A 57 10.27 -9.66 -6.14
C ILE A 57 10.20 -9.99 -7.64
N ASP A 58 11.29 -10.53 -8.17
CA ASP A 58 11.44 -10.92 -9.57
C ASP A 58 12.54 -11.99 -9.65
N ASP A 59 12.33 -13.08 -10.39
CA ASP A 59 13.34 -14.14 -10.52
C ASP A 59 14.52 -13.75 -11.43
N ASN A 60 14.38 -12.65 -12.17
CA ASN A 60 15.44 -12.06 -12.97
C ASN A 60 16.21 -10.98 -12.15
N PRO A 61 17.48 -11.22 -11.79
CA PRO A 61 18.28 -10.21 -11.07
C PRO A 61 18.47 -8.91 -11.86
N GLU A 62 18.49 -8.96 -13.20
CA GLU A 62 18.60 -7.75 -14.02
C GLU A 62 17.37 -6.84 -13.89
N ALA A 63 16.19 -7.43 -13.69
CA ALA A 63 14.95 -6.67 -13.48
C ALA A 63 15.00 -5.91 -12.14
N ILE A 64 15.48 -6.58 -11.07
CA ILE A 64 15.70 -5.94 -9.77
C ILE A 64 16.73 -4.81 -9.89
N ASP A 65 17.86 -5.04 -10.58
CA ASP A 65 18.88 -4.01 -10.82
C ASP A 65 18.34 -2.78 -11.56
N ILE A 66 17.46 -2.99 -12.55
CA ILE A 66 16.80 -1.90 -13.27
C ILE A 66 15.89 -1.10 -12.32
N ILE A 67 15.10 -1.78 -11.48
CA ILE A 67 14.25 -1.12 -10.48
C ILE A 67 15.12 -0.31 -9.51
N CYS A 68 16.21 -0.88 -8.98
CA CYS A 68 17.18 -0.16 -8.14
C CYS A 68 17.70 1.12 -8.83
N LYS A 69 18.10 1.04 -10.10
CA LYS A 69 18.59 2.20 -10.88
C LYS A 69 17.52 3.24 -11.14
N TYR A 70 16.27 2.81 -11.37
CA TYR A 70 15.15 3.72 -11.62
C TYR A 70 14.77 4.51 -10.37
N LEU A 71 14.77 3.84 -9.22
CA LEU A 71 14.37 4.44 -7.95
C LEU A 71 15.48 5.28 -7.33
N GLY A 72 16.75 4.95 -7.60
CA GLY A 72 17.89 5.78 -7.20
C GLY A 72 17.90 6.06 -5.69
N ASP A 73 18.17 7.31 -5.32
CA ASP A 73 18.26 7.73 -3.91
C ASP A 73 16.90 8.04 -3.26
N ASP A 74 15.79 8.02 -4.03
CA ASP A 74 14.45 8.33 -3.52
C ASP A 74 13.90 7.18 -2.63
N TYR A 75 14.34 5.94 -2.88
CA TYR A 75 13.87 4.74 -2.19
C TYR A 75 15.00 3.75 -1.92
N THR A 76 14.88 2.95 -0.86
CA THR A 76 15.76 1.80 -0.62
C THR A 76 15.10 0.54 -1.16
N VAL A 77 15.74 -0.10 -2.14
CA VAL A 77 15.22 -1.34 -2.74
C VAL A 77 15.84 -2.55 -2.05
N VAL A 78 14.99 -3.49 -1.63
CA VAL A 78 15.38 -4.82 -1.16
C VAL A 78 14.88 -5.84 -2.17
N GLY A 79 15.79 -6.60 -2.78
CA GLY A 79 15.46 -7.60 -3.80
C GLY A 79 15.17 -8.98 -3.22
N LEU A 80 14.28 -9.73 -3.88
CA LEU A 80 13.98 -11.14 -3.61
C LEU A 80 13.85 -11.89 -4.95
N LEU A 81 14.66 -12.93 -5.17
CA LEU A 81 14.73 -13.67 -6.44
C LEU A 81 13.68 -14.78 -6.59
N GLY A 82 12.57 -14.70 -5.85
CA GLY A 82 11.52 -15.70 -5.86
C GLY A 82 10.46 -15.46 -4.79
N GLY A 83 9.34 -16.17 -4.89
CA GLY A 83 8.17 -15.94 -4.03
C GLY A 83 8.17 -16.60 -2.65
N ASP A 84 9.08 -17.54 -2.38
CA ASP A 84 9.00 -18.43 -1.21
C ASP A 84 9.01 -17.66 0.12
N ASP A 85 9.91 -16.68 0.25
CA ASP A 85 10.12 -15.90 1.48
C ASP A 85 9.42 -14.53 1.46
N ALA A 86 8.56 -14.28 0.47
CA ALA A 86 7.98 -12.95 0.21
C ALA A 86 7.22 -12.38 1.42
N VAL A 87 6.34 -13.17 2.02
CA VAL A 87 5.51 -12.76 3.15
C VAL A 87 6.37 -12.49 4.39
N GLU A 88 7.26 -13.42 4.74
CA GLU A 88 8.13 -13.28 5.91
C GLU A 88 9.08 -12.08 5.76
N LYS A 89 9.61 -11.86 4.56
CA LYS A 89 10.44 -10.69 4.27
C LYS A 89 9.64 -9.39 4.39
N ALA A 90 8.43 -9.35 3.85
CA ALA A 90 7.55 -8.19 3.93
C ALA A 90 7.19 -7.84 5.39
N LYS A 91 6.92 -8.84 6.24
CA LYS A 91 6.71 -8.65 7.68
C LYS A 91 7.93 -8.07 8.38
N GLN A 92 9.12 -8.57 8.06
CA GLN A 92 10.38 -8.15 8.68
C GLN A 92 10.71 -6.69 8.36
N ILE A 93 10.66 -6.30 7.10
CA ILE A 93 11.16 -4.99 6.64
C ILE A 93 10.07 -3.93 6.50
N LYS A 94 8.78 -4.34 6.54
CA LYS A 94 7.59 -3.48 6.43
C LYS A 94 7.72 -2.46 5.28
N PRO A 95 7.87 -2.93 4.03
CA PRO A 95 8.10 -2.06 2.90
C PRO A 95 6.88 -1.15 2.67
N MET A 96 7.11 0.03 2.10
CA MET A 96 6.01 0.94 1.72
C MET A 96 5.19 0.40 0.55
N ALA A 97 5.81 -0.42 -0.32
CA ALA A 97 5.20 -1.05 -1.47
C ALA A 97 6.04 -2.25 -1.91
N ILE A 98 5.40 -3.16 -2.64
CA ILE A 98 6.04 -4.35 -3.23
C ILE A 98 5.91 -4.24 -4.75
N THR A 99 6.98 -4.45 -5.50
CA THR A 99 6.90 -4.73 -6.93
C THR A 99 7.02 -6.24 -7.14
N LEU A 100 6.08 -6.84 -7.86
CA LEU A 100 5.97 -8.30 -7.97
C LEU A 100 5.87 -8.73 -9.42
N ASP A 101 6.81 -9.57 -9.86
CA ASP A 101 6.67 -10.34 -11.09
C ASP A 101 5.70 -11.50 -10.90
N ILE A 102 4.90 -11.79 -11.92
CA ILE A 102 3.97 -12.92 -11.92
C ILE A 102 4.64 -14.19 -12.44
N MET A 103 5.49 -14.06 -13.45
CA MET A 103 6.05 -15.17 -14.20
C MET A 103 7.33 -15.71 -13.54
N MET A 104 7.21 -16.16 -12.30
CA MET A 104 8.33 -16.73 -11.53
C MET A 104 8.30 -18.26 -11.46
N PRO A 105 9.46 -18.94 -11.47
CA PRO A 105 9.55 -20.38 -11.28
C PRO A 105 9.29 -20.78 -9.83
N ARG A 106 8.85 -22.03 -9.63
CA ARG A 106 8.47 -22.64 -8.34
C ARG A 106 7.19 -22.08 -7.74
N LYS A 107 7.17 -20.80 -7.42
CA LYS A 107 6.01 -20.11 -6.84
C LYS A 107 5.62 -18.93 -7.71
N ASP A 108 4.46 -19.07 -8.35
CA ASP A 108 3.86 -18.05 -9.22
C ASP A 108 3.55 -16.78 -8.42
N GLY A 109 3.80 -15.60 -8.99
CA GLY A 109 3.48 -14.33 -8.35
C GLY A 109 1.99 -14.16 -8.05
N TRP A 110 1.08 -14.86 -8.72
CA TRP A 110 -0.33 -14.89 -8.31
C TRP A 110 -0.54 -15.55 -6.95
N GLU A 111 0.22 -16.58 -6.63
CA GLU A 111 0.21 -17.22 -5.32
C GLU A 111 0.80 -16.29 -4.27
N VAL A 112 1.93 -15.67 -4.56
CA VAL A 112 2.57 -14.67 -3.68
C VAL A 112 1.63 -13.50 -3.38
N LEU A 113 0.96 -12.94 -4.40
CA LEU A 113 0.01 -11.85 -4.23
C LEU A 113 -1.13 -12.26 -3.28
N ARG A 114 -1.71 -13.45 -3.48
CA ARG A 114 -2.78 -13.96 -2.62
C ARG A 114 -2.33 -14.13 -1.18
N GLU A 115 -1.16 -14.68 -0.94
CA GLU A 115 -0.64 -14.84 0.42
C GLU A 115 -0.39 -13.50 1.10
N LEU A 116 0.26 -12.55 0.40
CA LEU A 116 0.47 -11.19 0.91
C LEU A 116 -0.85 -10.52 1.28
N LYS A 117 -1.91 -10.72 0.48
CA LYS A 117 -3.24 -10.13 0.70
C LYS A 117 -4.12 -10.87 1.72
N ASN A 118 -3.82 -12.13 2.03
CA ASN A 118 -4.53 -12.91 3.04
C ASN A 118 -3.87 -12.83 4.42
N ASP A 119 -2.61 -12.41 4.51
CA ASP A 119 -1.91 -12.26 5.79
C ASP A 119 -2.23 -10.90 6.45
N PRO A 120 -2.70 -10.87 7.71
CA PRO A 120 -3.12 -9.64 8.36
C PRO A 120 -2.04 -8.56 8.52
N GLU A 121 -0.76 -8.94 8.54
CA GLU A 121 0.35 -8.00 8.70
C GLU A 121 0.82 -7.41 7.37
N THR A 122 0.55 -8.08 6.25
CA THR A 122 1.01 -7.64 4.91
C THR A 122 -0.12 -7.23 3.97
N GLN A 123 -1.39 -7.52 4.28
CA GLN A 123 -2.54 -7.29 3.38
C GLN A 123 -2.68 -5.84 2.91
N ASP A 124 -2.31 -4.89 3.77
CA ASP A 124 -2.41 -3.45 3.51
C ASP A 124 -1.22 -2.92 2.68
N ILE A 125 -0.14 -3.70 2.50
CA ILE A 125 1.02 -3.25 1.72
C ILE A 125 0.64 -3.23 0.23
N PRO A 126 0.73 -2.08 -0.46
CA PRO A 126 0.34 -1.99 -1.86
C PRO A 126 1.32 -2.80 -2.74
N VAL A 127 0.76 -3.62 -3.62
CA VAL A 127 1.52 -4.43 -4.58
C VAL A 127 1.33 -3.87 -5.98
N ILE A 128 2.44 -3.52 -6.63
CA ILE A 128 2.50 -3.19 -8.06
C ILE A 128 2.90 -4.45 -8.81
N VAL A 129 2.00 -4.99 -9.61
CA VAL A 129 2.31 -6.15 -10.46
C VAL A 129 3.08 -5.68 -11.70
N LEU A 130 4.21 -6.32 -11.98
CA LEU A 130 5.03 -6.10 -13.17
C LEU A 130 5.01 -7.38 -14.00
N SER A 131 4.35 -7.41 -15.15
CA SER A 131 4.20 -8.66 -15.91
C SER A 131 4.33 -8.47 -17.41
N ILE A 132 4.79 -9.50 -18.13
CA ILE A 132 4.73 -9.56 -19.59
C ILE A 132 3.32 -9.92 -20.11
N VAL A 133 2.49 -10.53 -19.26
CA VAL A 133 1.09 -10.85 -19.56
C VAL A 133 0.24 -9.62 -19.22
N ASP A 134 -0.74 -9.29 -20.05
CA ASP A 134 -1.70 -8.22 -19.75
C ASP A 134 -2.98 -8.81 -19.14
N ASP A 135 -2.90 -9.20 -17.86
CA ASP A 135 -4.06 -9.68 -17.09
C ASP A 135 -4.33 -8.79 -15.87
N GLN A 136 -4.62 -7.53 -16.16
CA GLN A 136 -4.95 -6.52 -15.17
C GLN A 136 -6.20 -6.88 -14.36
N ARG A 137 -7.18 -7.53 -15.00
CA ARG A 137 -8.43 -7.92 -14.32
C ARG A 137 -8.16 -8.88 -13.18
N MET A 138 -7.34 -9.90 -13.42
CA MET A 138 -6.92 -10.81 -12.37
C MET A 138 -6.10 -10.08 -11.30
N GLY A 139 -5.14 -9.24 -11.72
CA GLY A 139 -4.37 -8.32 -10.88
C GLY A 139 -5.20 -7.63 -9.80
N PHE A 140 -6.13 -6.80 -10.24
CA PHE A 140 -6.96 -6.00 -9.35
C PHE A 140 -7.94 -6.85 -8.54
N SER A 141 -8.46 -7.96 -9.09
CA SER A 141 -9.37 -8.86 -8.36
C SER A 141 -8.69 -9.55 -7.16
N LEU A 142 -7.38 -9.76 -7.23
CA LEU A 142 -6.56 -10.34 -6.16
C LEU A 142 -5.94 -9.27 -5.24
N GLY A 143 -6.30 -8.00 -5.42
CA GLY A 143 -5.90 -6.90 -4.54
C GLY A 143 -4.62 -6.18 -4.93
N ALA A 144 -4.11 -6.35 -6.16
CA ALA A 144 -3.02 -5.49 -6.64
C ALA A 144 -3.46 -4.02 -6.60
N ALA A 145 -2.57 -3.14 -6.12
CA ALA A 145 -2.84 -1.71 -6.08
C ALA A 145 -2.65 -1.09 -7.47
N GLU A 146 -1.68 -1.60 -8.22
CA GLU A 146 -1.33 -1.13 -9.55
C GLU A 146 -0.83 -2.28 -10.43
N TYR A 147 -0.87 -2.08 -11.74
CA TYR A 147 -0.40 -3.04 -12.73
C TYR A 147 0.40 -2.33 -13.83
N ILE A 148 1.56 -2.88 -14.19
CA ILE A 148 2.41 -2.38 -15.25
C ILE A 148 2.79 -3.55 -16.16
N VAL A 149 2.46 -3.43 -17.45
CA VAL A 149 2.92 -4.36 -18.47
C VAL A 149 4.37 -4.04 -18.82
N LYS A 150 5.26 -5.03 -18.77
CA LYS A 150 6.67 -4.90 -19.15
C LYS A 150 6.77 -4.58 -20.65
N PRO A 151 7.70 -3.70 -21.08
CA PRO A 151 8.84 -3.18 -20.33
C PRO A 151 8.46 -2.06 -19.34
N VAL A 152 9.07 -2.09 -18.15
CA VAL A 152 8.84 -1.06 -17.13
C VAL A 152 9.56 0.22 -17.53
N GLU A 153 8.81 1.30 -17.66
CA GLU A 153 9.35 2.65 -17.85
C GLU A 153 9.61 3.32 -16.49
N LYS A 154 10.75 4.01 -16.36
CA LYS A 154 11.18 4.68 -15.12
C LYS A 154 10.13 5.67 -14.63
N GLU A 155 9.66 6.54 -15.51
CA GLU A 155 8.72 7.62 -15.21
C GLU A 155 7.37 7.06 -14.73
N LEU A 156 6.92 5.96 -15.34
CA LEU A 156 5.67 5.29 -14.96
C LEU A 156 5.78 4.68 -13.56
N LEU A 157 6.83 3.89 -13.30
CA LEU A 157 7.03 3.26 -12.00
C LEU A 157 7.14 4.30 -10.87
N LEU A 158 7.97 5.34 -11.08
CA LEU A 158 8.11 6.43 -10.11
C LEU A 158 6.79 7.18 -9.88
N LYS A 159 6.01 7.43 -10.93
CA LYS A 159 4.70 8.08 -10.80
C LYS A 159 3.76 7.22 -9.95
N LYS A 160 3.68 5.91 -10.20
CA LYS A 160 2.83 4.98 -9.46
C LYS A 160 3.24 4.90 -7.99
N LEU A 161 4.54 4.76 -7.71
CA LEU A 161 5.06 4.78 -6.34
C LEU A 161 4.81 6.10 -5.63
N LYS A 162 4.98 7.24 -6.30
CA LYS A 162 4.65 8.57 -5.74
C LYS A 162 3.15 8.73 -5.50
N THR A 163 2.29 8.10 -6.29
CA THR A 163 0.85 8.07 -6.02
C THR A 163 0.54 7.21 -4.80
N LEU A 164 1.14 6.04 -4.65
CA LEU A 164 0.97 5.18 -3.47
C LEU A 164 1.55 5.81 -2.20
N GLU A 165 2.65 6.55 -2.35
CA GLU A 165 3.21 7.38 -1.29
C GLU A 165 2.27 8.49 -0.83
N LYS A 166 1.50 9.04 -1.79
CA LYS A 166 0.48 10.06 -1.56
C LYS A 166 -0.87 9.47 -1.19
N ALA A 167 -1.13 8.18 -1.42
CA ALA A 167 -2.33 7.50 -0.94
C ALA A 167 -2.27 7.57 0.58
N GLU A 168 -3.13 8.45 1.11
CA GLU A 168 -2.80 9.34 2.20
C GLU A 168 -2.80 8.60 3.54
N LYS A 169 -1.66 8.59 4.25
CA LYS A 169 -1.76 8.73 5.71
C LYS A 169 -2.40 10.09 5.93
N PHE A 170 -3.70 10.14 6.26
CA PHE A 170 -4.31 11.36 6.75
C PHE A 170 -3.41 11.89 7.87
N LYS A 171 -2.99 13.14 7.79
CA LYS A 171 -2.16 13.79 8.82
C LYS A 171 -2.89 14.94 9.45
N ARG A 172 -3.82 15.58 8.74
CA ARG A 172 -4.47 16.83 9.15
C ARG A 172 -5.98 16.66 9.12
N ILE A 173 -6.53 16.32 10.27
CA ILE A 173 -7.96 16.07 10.44
C ILE A 173 -8.64 17.33 10.98
N LEU A 174 -9.69 17.78 10.31
CA LEU A 174 -10.60 18.80 10.84
C LEU A 174 -11.84 18.12 11.43
N ILE A 175 -12.16 18.41 12.68
CA ILE A 175 -13.40 17.98 13.34
C ILE A 175 -14.36 19.16 13.37
N VAL A 176 -15.56 18.98 12.82
CA VAL A 176 -16.65 19.96 12.84
C VAL A 176 -17.83 19.38 13.60
N ASP A 177 -18.01 19.78 14.85
CA ASP A 177 -19.15 19.37 15.68
C ASP A 177 -19.46 20.49 16.68
N ASN A 178 -20.74 20.82 16.83
CA ASN A 178 -21.21 21.88 17.73
C ASN A 178 -21.20 21.46 19.21
N GLU A 179 -20.88 20.20 19.54
CA GLU A 179 -20.81 19.68 20.91
C GLU A 179 -19.35 19.64 21.44
N PRO A 180 -18.90 20.60 22.28
CA PRO A 180 -17.49 20.74 22.62
C PRO A 180 -16.89 19.56 23.39
N THR A 181 -17.72 18.87 24.18
CA THR A 181 -17.32 17.66 24.90
C THR A 181 -16.95 16.53 23.94
N THR A 182 -17.77 16.29 22.91
CA THR A 182 -17.54 15.24 21.93
C THR A 182 -16.35 15.58 21.03
N VAL A 183 -16.21 16.84 20.61
CA VAL A 183 -15.04 17.33 19.87
C VAL A 183 -13.74 17.06 20.62
N ARG A 184 -13.65 17.45 21.90
CA ARG A 184 -12.43 17.25 22.71
C ARG A 184 -12.05 15.78 22.86
N MET A 185 -13.04 14.90 23.02
CA MET A 185 -12.79 13.46 23.13
C MET A 185 -12.28 12.87 21.80
N MET A 186 -12.93 13.22 20.68
CA MET A 186 -12.48 12.78 19.35
C MET A 186 -11.09 13.31 19.01
N GLY A 187 -10.84 14.59 19.30
CA GLY A 187 -9.54 15.23 19.10
C GLY A 187 -8.43 14.48 19.83
N ARG A 188 -8.61 14.23 21.14
CA ARG A 188 -7.61 13.49 21.94
C ARG A 188 -7.31 12.10 21.38
N VAL A 189 -8.33 11.34 21.00
CA VAL A 189 -8.14 9.97 20.47
C VAL A 189 -7.39 9.97 19.14
N LEU A 190 -7.62 10.98 18.29
CA LEU A 190 -6.94 11.13 17.02
C LEU A 190 -5.51 11.68 17.19
N GLU A 191 -5.30 12.63 18.10
CA GLU A 191 -3.96 13.14 18.45
C GLU A 191 -3.07 12.04 19.06
N GLU A 192 -3.62 11.19 19.93
CA GLU A 192 -2.93 10.00 20.46
C GLU A 192 -2.59 8.97 19.36
N ALA A 193 -3.25 9.05 18.20
CA ALA A 193 -2.94 8.28 17.00
C ALA A 193 -2.03 9.03 16.01
N GLU A 194 -1.34 10.08 16.48
CA GLU A 194 -0.35 10.89 15.75
C GLU A 194 -0.94 11.73 14.60
N TYR A 195 -2.24 11.98 14.60
CA TYR A 195 -2.86 12.95 13.67
C TYR A 195 -2.73 14.38 14.21
N GLN A 196 -2.48 15.34 13.33
CA GLN A 196 -2.69 16.76 13.63
C GLN A 196 -4.17 17.06 13.53
N VAL A 197 -4.77 17.55 14.61
CA VAL A 197 -6.20 17.84 14.66
C VAL A 197 -6.43 19.33 14.81
N THR A 198 -7.36 19.87 14.03
CA THR A 198 -7.98 21.17 14.30
C THR A 198 -9.48 21.00 14.47
N THR A 199 -10.12 21.93 15.15
CA THR A 199 -11.54 21.81 15.53
C THR A 199 -12.32 23.06 15.19
N ALA A 200 -13.55 22.89 14.73
CA ALA A 200 -14.52 23.96 14.53
C ALA A 200 -15.87 23.59 15.12
N TYR A 201 -16.59 24.59 15.62
CA TYR A 201 -17.88 24.41 16.31
C TYR A 201 -19.07 24.98 15.53
N ASN A 202 -18.80 25.63 14.39
CA ASN A 202 -19.79 26.25 13.50
C ASN A 202 -19.23 26.29 12.07
N SER A 203 -20.08 26.62 11.09
CA SER A 203 -19.71 26.62 9.67
C SER A 203 -18.66 27.67 9.31
N GLN A 204 -18.70 28.86 9.93
CA GLN A 204 -17.74 29.94 9.66
C GLN A 204 -16.32 29.58 10.10
N ASP A 205 -16.17 29.01 11.30
CA ASP A 205 -14.87 28.57 11.82
C ASP A 205 -14.37 27.34 11.07
N ALA A 206 -15.27 26.46 10.61
CA ALA A 206 -14.92 25.33 9.77
C ALA A 206 -14.33 25.79 8.43
N VAL A 207 -14.99 26.74 7.75
CA VAL A 207 -14.50 27.32 6.48
C VAL A 207 -13.11 27.95 6.65
N LYS A 208 -12.92 28.79 7.68
CA LYS A 208 -11.60 29.39 7.99
C LYS A 208 -10.55 28.32 8.29
N SER A 209 -10.93 27.25 8.98
CA SER A 209 -10.03 26.15 9.29
C SER A 209 -9.65 25.37 8.03
N ILE A 210 -10.58 25.14 7.11
CA ILE A 210 -10.30 24.48 5.83
C ILE A 210 -9.25 25.27 5.03
N GLU A 211 -9.37 26.60 4.96
CA GLU A 211 -8.45 27.46 4.22
C GLU A 211 -7.04 27.49 4.83
N ASN A 212 -6.95 27.63 6.16
CA ASN A 212 -5.68 27.82 6.86
C ASN A 212 -4.96 26.50 7.15
N PHE A 213 -5.69 25.50 7.61
CA PHE A 213 -5.15 24.21 8.03
C PHE A 213 -4.96 23.24 6.85
N LYS A 214 -5.79 23.39 5.80
CA LYS A 214 -5.83 22.51 4.62
C LYS A 214 -5.95 21.03 5.01
N PRO A 215 -7.04 20.64 5.68
CA PRO A 215 -7.22 19.27 6.13
C PRO A 215 -7.20 18.28 4.95
N ASP A 216 -6.67 17.09 5.20
CA ASP A 216 -6.75 15.94 4.30
C ASP A 216 -7.97 15.05 4.62
N LEU A 217 -8.59 15.23 5.78
CA LEU A 217 -9.85 14.57 6.17
C LEU A 217 -10.72 15.50 7.01
N ILE A 218 -12.04 15.47 6.79
CA ILE A 218 -13.01 16.19 7.63
C ILE A 218 -13.97 15.20 8.28
N VAL A 219 -14.08 15.29 9.61
CA VAL A 219 -15.11 14.63 10.41
C VAL A 219 -16.23 15.64 10.65
N LEU A 220 -17.38 15.44 10.00
CA LEU A 220 -18.45 16.42 9.93
C LEU A 220 -19.71 15.92 10.65
N ASN A 221 -20.13 16.63 11.68
CA ASN A 221 -21.41 16.38 12.36
C ASN A 221 -22.58 17.00 11.58
N LEU A 222 -23.53 16.18 11.15
CA LEU A 222 -24.79 16.59 10.50
C LEU A 222 -26.00 16.59 11.45
N THR A 223 -25.79 16.41 12.76
CA THR A 223 -26.86 16.50 13.77
C THR A 223 -27.49 17.90 13.78
N VAL A 224 -26.70 18.93 13.49
CA VAL A 224 -27.18 20.29 13.21
C VAL A 224 -27.00 20.54 11.71
N PRO A 225 -28.08 20.35 10.92
CA PRO A 225 -28.02 20.38 9.46
C PRO A 225 -27.34 21.63 8.90
N GLU A 226 -27.64 22.81 9.45
CA GLU A 226 -27.20 24.10 8.93
C GLU A 226 -25.67 24.18 8.88
N ILE A 227 -24.99 23.78 9.97
CA ILE A 227 -23.52 23.80 10.05
C ILE A 227 -22.92 22.85 9.01
N GLY A 228 -23.49 21.64 8.91
CA GLY A 228 -23.01 20.59 8.02
C GLY A 228 -23.13 20.96 6.55
N PHE A 229 -24.32 21.39 6.13
CA PHE A 229 -24.61 21.71 4.74
C PHE A 229 -23.86 22.94 4.25
N ASP A 230 -23.68 23.97 5.08
CA ASP A 230 -22.86 25.13 4.74
C ASP A 230 -21.41 24.73 4.38
N VAL A 231 -20.81 23.83 5.17
CA VAL A 231 -19.44 23.34 4.93
C VAL A 231 -19.38 22.53 3.62
N ILE A 232 -20.39 21.69 3.37
CA ILE A 232 -20.47 20.89 2.14
C ILE A 232 -20.58 21.79 0.90
N GLU A 233 -21.43 22.81 0.94
CA GLU A 233 -21.59 23.78 -0.15
C GLU A 233 -20.29 24.54 -0.41
N TYR A 234 -19.60 24.99 0.64
CA TYR A 234 -18.28 25.60 0.50
C TYR A 234 -17.27 24.67 -0.21
N LEU A 235 -17.20 23.40 0.20
CA LEU A 235 -16.32 22.40 -0.42
C LEU A 235 -16.68 22.08 -1.89
N LYS A 236 -17.91 22.35 -2.34
CA LYS A 236 -18.30 22.18 -3.75
C LYS A 236 -17.72 23.28 -4.65
N VAL A 237 -17.60 24.50 -4.13
CA VAL A 237 -17.17 25.67 -4.89
C VAL A 237 -15.67 25.97 -4.76
N ALA A 238 -15.06 25.64 -3.62
CA ALA A 238 -13.65 25.91 -3.34
C ALA A 238 -12.70 25.11 -4.26
N ARG A 239 -11.77 25.80 -4.94
CA ARG A 239 -10.78 25.17 -5.83
C ARG A 239 -9.79 24.34 -5.01
N GLY A 240 -9.53 23.10 -5.45
CA GLY A 240 -8.57 22.21 -4.80
C GLY A 240 -9.06 21.58 -3.48
N MET A 241 -10.30 21.84 -3.07
CA MET A 241 -10.91 21.27 -1.85
C MET A 241 -12.04 20.27 -2.17
N LYS A 242 -12.30 20.03 -3.46
CA LYS A 242 -13.44 19.23 -3.91
C LYS A 242 -13.29 17.73 -3.66
N ASP A 243 -12.09 17.27 -3.38
CA ASP A 243 -11.77 15.85 -3.27
C ASP A 243 -11.47 15.44 -1.82
N ILE A 244 -11.60 16.37 -0.87
CA ILE A 244 -11.36 16.07 0.55
C ILE A 244 -12.41 15.06 1.03
N PRO A 245 -11.98 13.88 1.53
CA PRO A 245 -12.89 12.87 2.05
C PRO A 245 -13.60 13.33 3.33
N LEU A 246 -14.81 12.80 3.53
CA LEU A 246 -15.67 13.09 4.67
C LEU A 246 -16.00 11.83 5.49
N ILE A 247 -15.88 11.93 6.81
CA ILE A 247 -16.57 11.03 7.76
C ILE A 247 -17.75 11.79 8.34
N VAL A 248 -18.95 11.25 8.19
CA VAL A 248 -20.18 11.90 8.64
C VAL A 248 -20.61 11.35 9.99
N LEU A 249 -20.86 12.23 10.96
CA LEU A 249 -21.52 11.89 12.22
C LEU A 249 -23.00 12.29 12.16
N THR A 250 -23.89 11.35 12.46
CA THR A 250 -25.35 11.57 12.36
C THR A 250 -26.10 10.93 13.53
N GLN A 251 -27.33 11.35 13.80
CA GLN A 251 -28.25 10.70 14.74
C GLN A 251 -29.31 9.82 14.07
N LYS A 252 -29.49 9.97 12.75
CA LYS A 252 -30.47 9.24 11.95
C LYS A 252 -29.79 8.64 10.72
N GLU A 253 -30.45 7.70 10.07
CA GLU A 253 -30.03 7.30 8.73
C GLU A 253 -30.14 8.49 7.77
N LEU A 254 -29.13 8.66 6.92
CA LEU A 254 -29.16 9.65 5.86
C LEU A 254 -30.11 9.17 4.76
N SER A 255 -31.03 10.05 4.36
CA SER A 255 -31.87 9.86 3.18
C SER A 255 -31.02 9.84 1.90
N ASP A 256 -31.58 9.29 0.82
CA ASP A 256 -30.89 9.24 -0.48
C ASP A 256 -30.52 10.64 -0.99
N ALA A 257 -31.39 11.63 -0.78
CA ALA A 257 -31.11 13.02 -1.14
C ALA A 257 -29.93 13.61 -0.34
N GLU A 258 -29.85 13.34 0.97
CA GLU A 258 -28.72 13.78 1.81
C GLU A 258 -27.42 13.09 1.37
N ARG A 259 -27.48 11.80 1.00
CA ARG A 259 -26.33 11.05 0.48
C ARG A 259 -25.87 11.59 -0.88
N GLU A 260 -26.80 11.92 -1.77
CA GLU A 260 -26.50 12.47 -3.09
C GLU A 260 -25.82 13.85 -2.96
N GLN A 261 -26.30 14.71 -2.05
CA GLN A 261 -25.69 16.01 -1.77
C GLN A 261 -24.23 15.94 -1.29
N LEU A 262 -23.82 14.80 -0.73
CA LEU A 262 -22.47 14.54 -0.22
C LEU A 262 -21.49 14.02 -1.31
N ASN A 263 -21.92 13.95 -2.57
CA ASN A 263 -21.09 13.82 -3.79
C ASN A 263 -20.03 12.69 -3.80
N GLY A 264 -20.29 11.53 -3.18
CA GLY A 264 -19.34 10.39 -3.19
C GLY A 264 -18.04 10.62 -2.41
N ARG A 265 -17.95 11.72 -1.64
CA ARG A 265 -16.81 12.03 -0.76
C ARG A 265 -16.88 11.31 0.58
N ILE A 266 -18.05 10.78 0.91
CA ILE A 266 -18.25 10.01 2.13
C ILE A 266 -17.35 8.78 2.08
N ARG A 267 -16.50 8.64 3.10
CA ARG A 267 -15.68 7.45 3.33
C ARG A 267 -16.13 6.66 4.56
N GLY A 268 -16.97 7.26 5.41
CA GLY A 268 -17.60 6.60 6.54
C GLY A 268 -18.81 7.38 7.06
N ILE A 269 -19.76 6.67 7.64
CA ILE A 269 -20.92 7.24 8.34
C ILE A 269 -20.97 6.61 9.72
N LEU A 270 -20.95 7.42 10.77
CA LEU A 270 -21.03 6.98 12.16
C LEU A 270 -22.31 7.50 12.80
N ASN A 271 -23.10 6.58 13.38
CA ASN A 271 -24.35 6.92 14.03
C ASN A 271 -24.15 7.13 15.55
N LYS A 272 -24.32 8.36 16.02
CA LYS A 272 -24.14 8.78 17.44
C LYS A 272 -25.21 8.23 18.39
N VAL A 273 -26.37 7.74 17.88
CA VAL A 273 -27.45 7.17 18.71
C VAL A 273 -27.22 5.69 18.95
N ILE A 274 -26.75 4.97 17.93
CA ILE A 274 -26.50 3.53 18.01
C ILE A 274 -25.21 3.24 18.78
N LEU A 275 -24.20 4.10 18.62
CA LEU A 275 -22.89 3.92 19.23
C LEU A 275 -22.84 4.59 20.61
N SER A 276 -22.33 3.86 21.61
CA SER A 276 -21.91 4.50 22.85
C SER A 276 -20.77 5.50 22.57
N LYS A 277 -20.51 6.42 23.51
CA LYS A 277 -19.39 7.37 23.35
C LYS A 277 -18.05 6.67 23.12
N GLN A 278 -17.80 5.54 23.79
CA GLN A 278 -16.56 4.78 23.62
C GLN A 278 -16.52 4.07 22.26
N ASP A 279 -17.64 3.51 21.81
CA ASP A 279 -17.71 2.83 20.52
C ASP A 279 -17.59 3.82 19.36
N LEU A 280 -18.15 5.02 19.48
CA LEU A 280 -17.99 6.09 18.49
C LEU A 280 -16.52 6.46 18.31
N LEU A 281 -15.79 6.64 19.41
CA LEU A 281 -14.36 6.98 19.36
C LEU A 281 -13.52 5.85 18.76
N LYS A 282 -13.83 4.60 19.14
CA LYS A 282 -13.18 3.42 18.60
C LYS A 282 -13.42 3.29 17.10
N GLU A 283 -14.67 3.42 16.67
CA GLU A 283 -15.05 3.28 15.26
C GLU A 283 -14.52 4.42 14.41
N LEU A 284 -14.50 5.65 14.94
CA LEU A 284 -13.85 6.78 14.30
C LEU A 284 -12.37 6.49 14.07
N LYS A 285 -11.63 6.10 15.13
CA LYS A 285 -10.20 5.76 15.02
C LYS A 285 -9.97 4.66 14.00
N ASN A 286 -10.75 3.60 14.04
CA ASN A 286 -10.66 2.49 13.09
C ASN A 286 -10.94 2.94 11.66
N THR A 287 -11.97 3.75 11.44
CA THR A 287 -12.34 4.26 10.12
C THR A 287 -11.22 5.11 9.54
N VAL A 288 -10.72 6.08 10.30
CA VAL A 288 -9.58 6.93 9.88
C VAL A 288 -8.34 6.08 9.59
N GLN A 289 -8.03 5.08 10.44
CA GLN A 289 -6.88 4.21 10.23
C GLN A 289 -7.02 3.32 8.99
N LYS A 290 -8.19 2.74 8.74
CA LYS A 290 -8.47 1.97 7.51
C LYS A 290 -8.30 2.83 6.28
N MET A 291 -8.84 4.05 6.32
CA MET A 291 -8.70 4.98 5.21
C MET A 291 -7.25 5.43 5.03
N SER A 292 -6.47 5.54 6.11
CA SER A 292 -5.04 5.91 6.06
C SER A 292 -4.12 4.80 5.53
N ARG A 293 -4.66 3.60 5.33
CA ARG A 293 -3.96 2.39 4.88
C ARG A 293 -4.40 1.93 3.49
N SER A 294 -5.44 2.56 2.92
CA SER A 294 -6.03 2.23 1.62
C SER A 294 -5.60 3.20 0.53
#